data_AF-A0A9N8J2C1-F1
#
_entry.id   AF-A0A9N8J2C1-F1
#
_cell.length_a   1.000
_cell.length_b   1.000
_cell.length_c   1.000
_cell.angle_alpha   90.00
_cell.angle_beta   90.00
_cell.angle_gamma   90.00
#
_symmetry.space_group_name_H-M   'P 1'
#
loop_
_entity.id
_entity.type
_entity.pdbx_description
1 polymer ?
#
loop_
_entity_poly.entity_id
_entity_poly.type
_entity_poly.pdbx_seq_one_letter_code
_entity_poly.pdbx_strand_id
1 'polypeptide(L)'
;MKYIRAIFSEILVWFAVSISFYILEQIPVVKDSFFEQSVIVAISIVFFAIGAAKFYYLKNYKMSGLKLGIIMSLTALFLDIIITVPFVEIPNGRNYESFFTSPILWILAFVNAVSVFLWRKLNKNVV
;
A
#
# COMPACT_ATOMS: atom_id res chain seq x y z
N MET A 1 -11.83 -12.86 -12.43
CA MET A 1 -12.24 -11.54 -12.95
C MET A 1 -11.10 -10.54 -12.73
N LYS A 2 -10.79 -9.68 -13.70
CA LYS A 2 -9.63 -8.76 -13.64
C LYS A 2 -9.63 -7.89 -12.37
N TYR A 3 -10.76 -7.24 -12.04
CA TYR A 3 -10.85 -6.35 -10.88
C TYR A 3 -10.71 -7.06 -9.54
N ILE A 4 -11.31 -8.25 -9.37
CA ILE A 4 -11.19 -9.03 -8.12
C ILE A 4 -9.73 -9.37 -7.83
N ARG A 5 -8.94 -9.72 -8.85
CA ARG A 5 -7.52 -10.00 -8.66
C ARG A 5 -6.73 -8.73 -8.31
N ALA A 6 -7.10 -7.57 -8.84
CA ALA A 6 -6.47 -6.30 -8.46
C ALA A 6 -6.74 -5.96 -6.99
N ILE A 7 -7.99 -6.11 -6.55
CA ILE A 7 -8.39 -5.90 -5.14
C ILE A 7 -7.62 -6.88 -4.23
N PHE A 8 -7.58 -8.16 -4.60
CA PHE A 8 -6.86 -9.17 -3.82
C PHE A 8 -5.36 -8.91 -3.77
N SER A 9 -4.75 -8.50 -4.89
CA SER A 9 -3.35 -8.07 -4.94
C SER A 9 -3.09 -6.94 -3.95
N GLU A 10 -3.98 -5.95 -3.87
CA GLU A 10 -3.81 -4.84 -2.92
C GLU A 10 -4.01 -5.28 -1.46
N ILE A 11 -5.01 -6.12 -1.18
CA ILE A 11 -5.21 -6.63 0.20
C ILE A 11 -3.91 -7.24 0.74
N LEU A 12 -3.15 -7.94 -0.11
CA LEU A 12 -1.83 -8.48 0.26
C LEU A 12 -0.80 -7.38 0.54
N VAL A 13 -0.76 -6.31 -0.27
CA VAL A 13 0.13 -5.16 -0.05
C VAL A 13 -0.22 -4.45 1.24
N TRP A 14 -1.50 -4.12 1.43
CA TRP A 14 -2.02 -3.49 2.64
C TRP A 14 -1.65 -4.30 3.88
N PHE A 15 -1.87 -5.63 3.85
CA PHE A 15 -1.52 -6.50 4.97
C PHE A 15 0.00 -6.51 5.25
N ALA A 16 0.83 -6.54 4.20
CA ALA A 16 2.28 -6.46 4.35
C ALA A 16 2.73 -5.11 4.95
N VAL A 17 2.08 -4.01 4.57
CA VAL A 17 2.32 -2.68 5.12
C VAL A 17 1.92 -2.61 6.59
N SER A 18 0.71 -3.06 6.95
CA SER A 18 0.24 -3.07 8.34
C SER A 18 1.13 -3.92 9.25
N ILE A 19 1.54 -5.11 8.78
CA ILE A 19 2.49 -5.96 9.51
C ILE A 19 3.85 -5.27 9.66
N SER A 20 4.31 -4.56 8.63
CA SER A 20 5.59 -3.84 8.69
C SER A 20 5.59 -2.78 9.79
N PHE A 21 4.51 -1.98 9.90
CA PHE A 21 4.36 -1.04 11.02
C PHE A 21 4.34 -1.76 12.36
N TYR A 22 3.52 -2.82 12.49
CA TYR A 22 3.44 -3.59 13.73
C TYR A 22 4.80 -4.15 14.18
N ILE A 23 5.60 -4.69 13.25
CA ILE A 23 6.95 -5.20 13.55
C ILE A 23 7.88 -4.06 13.97
N LEU A 24 7.85 -2.92 13.27
CA LEU A 24 8.72 -1.78 13.56
C LEU A 24 8.44 -1.17 14.93
N GLU A 25 7.20 -1.17 15.39
CA GLU A 25 6.82 -0.75 16.75
C GLU A 25 7.46 -1.62 17.85
N GLN A 26 7.88 -2.85 17.54
CA GLN A 26 8.57 -3.72 18.50
C GLN A 26 10.09 -3.51 18.54
N ILE A 27 10.67 -2.75 17.60
CA ILE A 27 12.12 -2.57 17.48
C ILE A 27 12.55 -1.33 18.28
N PRO A 28 13.39 -1.48 19.33
CA PRO A 28 13.76 -0.37 20.21
C PRO A 28 14.40 0.84 19.52
N VAL A 29 15.03 0.64 18.36
CA VAL A 29 15.70 1.70 17.59
C VAL A 29 14.70 2.62 16.88
N VAL A 30 13.56 2.09 16.42
CA VAL A 30 12.64 2.80 15.51
C VAL A 30 11.26 3.03 16.12
N LYS A 31 10.94 2.35 17.23
CA LYS A 31 9.61 2.39 17.86
C LYS A 31 9.15 3.81 18.24
N ASP A 32 10.08 4.70 18.59
CA ASP A 32 9.76 6.02 19.14
C ASP A 32 9.57 7.09 18.03
N SER A 33 9.92 6.76 16.78
CA SER A 33 9.91 7.69 15.65
C SER A 33 8.97 7.21 14.53
N PHE A 34 7.73 7.68 14.55
CA PHE A 34 6.75 7.38 13.50
C PHE A 34 7.25 7.78 12.09
N PHE A 35 8.04 8.86 12.01
CA PHE A 35 8.62 9.30 10.74
C PHE A 35 9.61 8.28 10.18
N GLU A 36 10.53 7.75 11.00
CA GLU A 36 11.49 6.73 10.57
C GLU A 36 10.78 5.44 10.13
N GLN A 37 9.77 5.00 10.88
CA GLN A 37 8.96 3.85 10.50
C GLN A 37 8.28 4.08 9.15
N SER A 38 7.70 5.26 8.95
CA SER A 38 7.03 5.63 7.70
C SER A 38 7.99 5.65 6.51
N VAL A 39 9.23 6.10 6.70
CA VAL A 39 10.27 6.08 5.66
C VAL A 39 10.65 4.65 5.28
N ILE A 40 10.87 3.79 6.28
CA ILE A 40 11.18 2.37 6.04
C ILE A 40 10.03 1.69 5.29
N VAL A 41 8.79 1.91 5.74
CA VAL A 41 7.61 1.35 5.09
C VAL A 41 7.43 1.89 3.68
N ALA A 42 7.66 3.18 3.43
CA ALA A 42 7.60 3.77 2.09
C ALA A 42 8.56 3.08 1.11
N ILE A 43 9.77 2.74 1.56
CA ILE A 43 10.73 1.97 0.75
C ILE A 43 10.22 0.54 0.52
N SER A 44 9.70 -0.12 1.56
CA SER A 44 9.15 -1.47 1.48
C SER A 44 7.94 -1.58 0.53
N ILE A 45 7.07 -0.57 0.50
CA ILE A 45 5.90 -0.51 -0.39
C ILE A 45 6.31 -0.69 -1.85
N VAL A 46 7.46 -0.15 -2.26
CA VAL A 46 7.93 -0.31 -3.65
C VAL A 46 8.07 -1.78 -4.02
N PHE A 47 8.67 -2.59 -3.13
CA PHE A 47 8.85 -4.02 -3.35
C PHE A 47 7.52 -4.79 -3.30
N PHE A 48 6.65 -4.44 -2.34
CA PHE A 48 5.33 -5.06 -2.21
C PHE A 48 4.46 -4.77 -3.44
N ALA A 49 4.43 -3.52 -3.90
CA ALA A 49 3.70 -3.06 -5.08
C ALA A 49 4.18 -3.77 -6.35
N ILE A 50 5.50 -3.93 -6.51
CA ILE A 50 6.10 -4.68 -7.63
C ILE A 50 5.67 -6.15 -7.59
N GLY A 51 5.73 -6.78 -6.40
CA GLY A 51 5.28 -8.17 -6.20
C GLY A 51 3.81 -8.36 -6.55
N ALA A 52 2.95 -7.44 -6.08
CA ALA A 52 1.52 -7.44 -6.33
C ALA A 52 1.17 -7.20 -7.81
N ALA A 53 1.89 -6.29 -8.48
CA ALA A 53 1.77 -6.06 -9.91
C ALA A 53 2.17 -7.32 -10.69
N LYS A 54 3.32 -7.93 -10.37
CA LYS A 54 3.75 -9.20 -10.98
C LYS A 54 2.68 -10.28 -10.80
N PHE A 55 2.19 -10.46 -9.59
CA PHE A 55 1.13 -11.42 -9.29
C PHE A 55 -0.17 -11.15 -10.08
N TYR A 56 -0.55 -9.89 -10.25
CA TYR A 56 -1.71 -9.50 -11.05
C TYR A 56 -1.54 -9.88 -12.53
N TYR A 57 -0.38 -9.53 -13.12
CA TYR A 57 -0.14 -9.69 -14.55
C TYR A 57 0.20 -11.12 -15.00
N LEU A 58 0.49 -12.05 -14.07
CA LEU A 58 0.64 -13.49 -14.38
C LEU A 58 -0.55 -14.12 -15.14
N LYS A 59 -1.74 -13.51 -15.09
CA LYS A 59 -2.93 -13.95 -15.82
C LYS A 59 -3.11 -13.29 -17.20
N ASN A 60 -2.07 -12.64 -17.76
CA ASN A 60 -2.08 -11.95 -19.05
C ASN A 60 -3.18 -10.87 -19.18
N TYR A 61 -3.51 -10.20 -18.07
CA TYR A 61 -4.50 -9.13 -18.10
C TYR A 61 -3.92 -7.86 -18.74
N LYS A 62 -4.62 -7.31 -19.75
CA LYS A 62 -4.19 -6.11 -20.50
C LYS A 62 -4.52 -4.78 -19.82
N MET A 63 -4.71 -4.77 -18.51
CA MET A 63 -5.04 -3.53 -17.79
C MET A 63 -3.87 -2.55 -17.81
N SER A 64 -4.13 -1.25 -17.97
CA SER A 64 -3.08 -0.24 -17.87
C SER A 64 -2.57 -0.15 -16.42
N GLY A 65 -1.27 0.04 -16.25
CA GLY A 65 -0.65 0.13 -14.92
C GLY A 65 -1.21 1.28 -14.08
N LEU A 66 -1.60 2.39 -14.73
CA LEU A 66 -2.23 3.53 -14.06
C LEU A 66 -3.61 3.16 -13.50
N LYS A 67 -4.45 2.47 -14.28
CA LYS A 67 -5.75 2.01 -13.78
C LYS A 67 -5.60 0.98 -12.67
N LEU A 68 -4.61 0.09 -12.78
CA LEU A 68 -4.32 -0.89 -11.74
C LEU A 68 -3.89 -0.19 -10.44
N GLY A 69 -2.92 0.73 -10.52
CA GLY A 69 -2.45 1.52 -9.38
C GLY A 69 -3.57 2.31 -8.69
N ILE A 70 -4.46 2.96 -9.45
CA ILE A 70 -5.61 3.67 -8.87
C ILE A 70 -6.54 2.71 -8.10
N ILE A 71 -6.89 1.56 -8.69
CA ILE A 71 -7.78 0.60 -8.04
C ILE A 71 -7.13 0.01 -6.79
N MET A 72 -5.84 -0.27 -6.87
CA MET A 72 -5.04 -0.72 -5.75
C MET A 72 -5.06 0.34 -4.63
N SER A 73 -4.62 1.57 -4.88
CA SER A 73 -4.66 2.63 -3.85
C SER A 73 -6.06 2.89 -3.26
N LEU A 74 -7.12 2.89 -4.09
CA LEU A 74 -8.50 3.02 -3.58
C LEU A 74 -8.90 1.86 -2.68
N THR A 75 -8.45 0.65 -2.98
CA THR A 75 -8.72 -0.53 -2.15
C THR A 75 -8.02 -0.39 -0.81
N ALA A 76 -6.75 0.03 -0.76
CA ALA A 76 -6.04 0.28 0.50
C ALA A 76 -6.72 1.36 1.34
N LEU A 77 -7.09 2.51 0.74
CA LEU A 77 -7.80 3.56 1.46
C LEU A 77 -9.13 3.08 2.03
N PHE A 78 -9.86 2.24 1.28
CA PHE A 78 -11.10 1.65 1.77
C PHE A 78 -10.87 0.70 2.95
N LEU A 79 -9.81 -0.12 2.90
CA LEU A 79 -9.40 -0.96 4.01
C LEU A 79 -8.98 -0.13 5.23
N ASP A 80 -8.34 1.02 5.01
CA ASP A 80 -7.95 1.91 6.11
C ASP A 80 -9.17 2.47 6.85
N ILE A 81 -10.23 2.85 6.12
CA ILE A 81 -11.49 3.32 6.73
C ILE A 81 -12.12 2.25 7.62
N ILE A 82 -12.11 0.99 7.15
CA ILE A 82 -12.83 -0.12 7.80
C ILE A 82 -11.98 -0.78 8.89
N ILE A 83 -10.66 -0.80 8.73
CA ILE A 83 -9.76 -1.58 9.57
C ILE A 83 -8.74 -0.68 10.27
N THR A 84 -7.82 -0.04 9.53
CA THR A 84 -6.70 0.70 10.14
C THR A 84 -7.17 1.79 11.10
N VAL A 85 -8.12 2.62 10.68
CA VAL A 85 -8.60 3.71 11.52
C VAL A 85 -9.31 3.20 12.78
N PRO A 86 -10.35 2.36 12.70
CA PRO A 86 -11.09 1.95 13.90
C PRO A 86 -10.30 1.03 14.83
N PHE A 87 -9.41 0.18 14.31
CA PHE A 87 -8.70 -0.81 15.14
C PHE A 87 -7.27 -0.41 15.52
N VAL A 88 -6.66 0.58 14.86
CA VAL A 88 -5.28 1.01 15.14
C VAL A 88 -5.23 2.48 15.54
N GLU A 89 -5.74 3.38 14.69
CA GLU A 89 -5.60 4.83 14.92
C GLU A 89 -6.48 5.33 16.08
N ILE A 90 -7.75 4.91 16.16
CA ILE A 90 -8.65 5.32 17.26
C ILE A 90 -8.15 4.87 18.63
N PRO A 91 -7.70 3.60 18.82
CA PRO A 91 -7.06 3.19 20.07
C PRO A 91 -5.81 3.99 20.42
N ASN A 92 -5.07 4.46 19.41
CA ASN A 92 -3.89 5.32 19.58
C ASN A 92 -4.26 6.81 19.79
N GLY A 93 -5.54 7.14 19.96
CA GLY A 93 -6.03 8.49 20.25
C GLY A 93 -6.22 9.39 19.03
N ARG A 94 -6.11 8.85 17.81
CA ARG A 94 -6.34 9.56 16.55
C ARG A 94 -7.77 9.36 16.05
N ASN A 95 -8.17 10.10 15.03
CA ASN A 95 -9.50 10.00 14.43
C ASN A 95 -9.39 9.99 12.90
N TYR A 96 -10.53 9.75 12.22
CA TYR A 96 -10.61 9.74 10.77
C TYR A 96 -10.03 11.00 10.13
N GLU A 97 -10.36 12.18 10.67
CA GLU A 97 -9.86 13.46 10.15
C GLU A 97 -8.34 13.56 10.22
N SER A 98 -7.75 13.28 11.39
CA SER A 98 -6.29 13.30 11.63
C SER A 98 -5.55 12.28 10.75
N PHE A 99 -6.18 11.15 10.44
CA PHE A 99 -5.59 10.14 9.57
C PHE A 99 -5.60 10.58 8.10
N PHE A 100 -6.75 11.00 7.57
CA PHE A 100 -6.88 11.40 6.16
C PHE A 100 -6.24 12.76 5.84
N THR A 101 -6.00 13.60 6.83
CA THR A 101 -5.20 14.83 6.67
C THR A 101 -3.70 14.59 6.77
N SER A 102 -3.26 13.38 7.17
CA SER A 102 -1.85 13.06 7.30
C SER A 102 -1.15 13.02 5.93
N PRO A 103 -0.09 13.83 5.71
CA PRO A 103 0.68 13.79 4.46
C PRO A 103 1.31 12.43 4.20
N ILE A 104 1.66 11.69 5.25
CA ILE A 104 2.33 10.39 5.16
C ILE A 104 1.45 9.38 4.45
N LEU A 105 0.15 9.32 4.77
CA LEU A 105 -0.80 8.44 4.08
C LEU A 105 -0.81 8.69 2.57
N TRP A 106 -0.88 9.95 2.16
CA TRP A 106 -0.93 10.31 0.75
C TRP A 106 0.39 10.02 0.03
N ILE A 107 1.53 10.19 0.72
CA ILE A 107 2.84 9.79 0.20
C ILE A 107 2.88 8.27 -0.03
N LEU A 108 2.46 7.46 0.95
CA LEU A 108 2.45 6.00 0.82
C LEU A 108 1.53 5.54 -0.31
N ALA A 109 0.31 6.11 -0.39
CA ALA A 109 -0.65 5.80 -1.45
C ALA A 109 -0.11 6.19 -2.85
N PHE A 110 0.54 7.35 -2.95
CA PHE A 110 1.17 7.83 -4.17
C PHE A 110 2.35 6.93 -4.59
N VAL A 111 3.24 6.59 -3.67
CA VAL A 111 4.36 5.68 -3.91
C VAL A 111 3.84 4.33 -4.41
N ASN A 112 2.82 3.75 -3.77
CA ASN A 112 2.22 2.50 -4.22
C ASN A 112 1.71 2.59 -5.68
N ALA A 113 0.90 3.60 -5.99
CA ALA A 113 0.36 3.80 -7.34
C ALA A 113 1.47 3.98 -8.40
N VAL A 114 2.49 4.80 -8.08
CA VAL A 114 3.62 5.07 -8.97
C VAL A 114 4.48 3.83 -9.16
N SER A 115 4.74 3.04 -8.12
CA SER A 115 5.50 1.79 -8.22
C SER A 115 4.81 0.79 -9.16
N VAL A 116 3.50 0.60 -9.03
CA VAL A 116 2.72 -0.26 -9.95
C VAL A 116 2.77 0.28 -11.39
N PHE A 117 2.62 1.59 -11.55
CA PHE A 117 2.66 2.24 -12.86
C PHE A 117 4.04 2.09 -13.55
N LEU A 118 5.12 2.41 -12.83
CA LEU A 118 6.49 2.32 -13.32
C LEU A 118 6.83 0.88 -13.69
N TRP A 119 6.49 -0.09 -12.83
CA TRP A 119 6.72 -1.49 -13.10
C TRP A 119 6.04 -1.93 -14.40
N ARG A 120 4.76 -1.55 -14.61
CA ARG A 120 4.06 -1.90 -15.85
C ARG A 120 4.64 -1.18 -17.06
N LYS A 121 5.11 0.07 -16.91
CA LYS A 121 5.73 0.84 -18.00
C LYS A 121 7.05 0.21 -18.45
N LEU A 122 7.87 -0.24 -17.50
CA LEU A 122 9.17 -0.88 -17.77
C LEU A 122 9.00 -2.30 -18.35
N ASN A 123 7.99 -3.04 -17.90
CA ASN A 123 7.76 -4.44 -18.31
C ASN A 123 6.70 -4.61 -19.41
N LYS A 124 6.43 -3.58 -20.21
CA LYS A 124 5.47 -3.67 -21.34
C LYS A 124 5.84 -4.74 -22.37
N ASN A 125 7.11 -5.13 -22.45
CA ASN A 125 7.63 -6.09 -23.43
C ASN A 125 7.83 -7.50 -22.87
N VAL A 126 7.57 -7.72 -21.57
CA VAL A 126 7.92 -8.97 -20.85
C VAL A 126 6.67 -9.80 -20.49
N VAL A 127 5.47 -9.26 -20.70
CA VAL A 127 4.18 -9.92 -20.39
C VAL A 127 3.15 -9.73 -21.48
#